data_AF-A0A2V7VYP1-F1
#
_entry.id   AF-A0A2V7VYP1-F1
#
_cell.length_a   1.000
_cell.length_b   1.000
_cell.length_c   1.000
_cell.angle_alpha   90.00
_cell.angle_beta   90.00
_cell.angle_gamma   90.00
#
_symmetry.space_group_name_H-M   'P 1'
#
loop_
_entity.id
_entity.type
_entity.pdbx_description
1 polymer ?
#
loop_
_entity_poly.entity_id
_entity_poly.type
_entity_poly.pdbx_seq_one_letter_code
_entity_poly.pdbx_strand_id
1 'polypeptide(L)'
;RSGDLATARDAMARLDALHQSLTGYWADQVEIQRLGASAWLAHAEKKDDDALRLAREASDLEARTDKHPVTPGAIVPARELLAEMLLELGRPADALAEVNRALTTAPNRHNALWLRTQAQTRVASRAP
;
A
#
# COMPACT_ATOMS: atom_id res chain seq x y z
N ARG A 1 11.40 1.91 -8.88
CA ARG A 1 11.84 2.67 -7.68
C ARG A 1 13.30 3.08 -7.86
N SER A 2 13.71 4.22 -7.31
CA SER A 2 15.06 4.79 -7.49
C SER A 2 16.17 4.04 -6.73
N GLY A 3 15.82 3.19 -5.74
CA GLY A 3 16.81 2.48 -4.91
C GLY A 3 17.53 3.37 -3.89
N ASP A 4 17.13 4.64 -3.77
CA ASP A 4 17.74 5.60 -2.85
C ASP A 4 17.21 5.41 -1.42
N LEU A 5 17.91 4.56 -0.67
CA LEU A 5 17.57 4.25 0.72
C LEU A 5 17.83 5.42 1.69
N ALA A 6 18.74 6.34 1.36
CA ALA A 6 19.04 7.48 2.21
C ALA A 6 17.86 8.46 2.21
N THR A 7 17.39 8.82 1.01
CA THR A 7 16.20 9.67 0.85
C THR A 7 14.95 9.01 1.46
N ALA A 8 14.80 7.69 1.33
CA ALA A 8 13.67 6.97 1.95
C ALA A 8 13.69 7.06 3.49
N ARG A 9 14.86 6.95 4.12
CA ARG A 9 15.00 7.06 5.58
C ARG A 9 14.75 8.49 6.08
N ASP A 10 15.23 9.50 5.36
CA ASP A 10 14.96 10.90 5.69
C ASP A 10 13.47 11.24 5.60
N ALA A 11 12.78 10.72 4.58
CA ALA A 11 11.33 10.86 4.45
C ALA A 11 10.60 10.19 5.63
N MET A 12 11.11 9.05 6.10
CA MET A 12 10.52 8.34 7.24
C MET A 12 10.64 9.13 8.55
N ALA A 13 11.80 9.72 8.83
CA ALA A 13 11.98 10.56 10.01
C ALA A 13 11.02 11.76 10.04
N ARG A 14 10.70 12.33 8.87
CA ARG A 14 9.70 13.41 8.76
C ARG A 14 8.28 12.92 9.03
N LEU A 15 7.92 11.75 8.53
CA LEU A 15 6.61 11.15 8.78
C LEU A 15 6.43 10.79 10.26
N ASP A 16 7.47 10.27 10.92
CA ASP A 16 7.45 10.00 12.37
C ASP A 16 7.21 11.29 13.17
N ALA A 17 7.94 12.38 12.84
CA ALA A 17 7.77 13.67 13.52
C ALA A 17 6.37 14.27 13.30
N LEU A 18 5.83 14.17 12.08
CA LEU A 18 4.47 14.62 11.77
C LEU A 18 3.43 13.82 12.55
N HIS A 19 3.53 12.50 12.59
CA HIS A 19 2.58 11.64 13.31
C HIS A 19 2.50 12.01 14.79
N GLN A 20 3.64 12.27 15.44
CA GLN A 20 3.71 12.69 16.85
C GLN A 20 3.07 14.07 17.11
N SER A 21 2.97 14.92 16.08
CA SER A 21 2.45 16.28 16.19
C SER A 21 0.96 16.43 15.84
N LEU A 22 0.36 15.39 15.27
CA LEU A 22 -1.02 15.42 14.77
C LEU A 22 -1.94 14.55 15.65
N THR A 23 -3.25 14.78 15.54
CA THR A 23 -4.27 14.01 16.27
C THR A 23 -5.45 13.66 15.38
N GLY A 24 -6.16 12.58 15.71
CA GLY A 24 -7.37 12.16 15.01
C GLY A 24 -7.10 11.81 13.55
N TYR A 25 -8.01 12.20 12.65
CA TYR A 25 -7.95 11.84 11.23
C TYR A 25 -6.59 12.12 10.57
N TRP A 26 -5.96 13.26 10.86
CA TRP A 26 -4.68 13.62 10.25
C TRP A 26 -3.52 12.77 10.78
N ALA A 27 -3.56 12.34 12.04
CA ALA A 27 -2.58 11.39 12.58
C ALA A 27 -2.71 10.03 11.89
N ASP A 28 -3.94 9.57 11.66
CA ASP A 28 -4.20 8.30 10.95
C ASP A 28 -3.74 8.37 9.49
N GLN A 29 -3.98 9.50 8.79
CA GLN A 29 -3.50 9.69 7.42
C GLN A 29 -1.97 9.64 7.33
N VAL A 30 -1.27 10.30 8.26
CA VAL A 30 0.19 10.23 8.31
C VAL A 30 0.66 8.83 8.68
N GLU A 31 -0.05 8.13 9.57
CA GLU A 31 0.30 6.75 9.94
C GLU A 31 0.16 5.77 8.77
N ILE A 32 -0.89 5.89 7.95
CA ILE A 32 -1.06 5.09 6.72
C ILE A 32 0.15 5.30 5.79
N GLN A 33 0.56 6.56 5.59
CA GLN A 33 1.72 6.89 4.74
C GLN A 33 3.02 6.34 5.34
N ARG A 34 3.19 6.47 6.65
CA ARG A 34 4.36 5.98 7.40
C ARG A 34 4.49 4.46 7.30
N LEU A 35 3.41 3.73 7.52
CA LEU A 35 3.36 2.27 7.38
C LEU A 35 3.62 1.84 5.94
N GLY A 36 3.00 2.49 4.96
CA GLY A 36 3.21 2.20 3.54
C GLY A 36 4.66 2.44 3.08
N ALA A 37 5.26 3.56 3.49
CA ALA A 37 6.67 3.85 3.21
C ALA A 37 7.61 2.87 3.92
N SER A 38 7.33 2.55 5.19
CA SER A 38 8.10 1.58 5.97
C SER A 38 8.05 0.19 5.34
N ALA A 39 6.89 -0.22 4.82
CA ALA A 39 6.72 -1.48 4.13
C ALA A 39 7.64 -1.59 2.90
N TRP A 40 7.66 -0.55 2.06
CA TRP A 40 8.52 -0.54 0.86
C TRP A 40 10.00 -0.40 1.18
N LEU A 41 10.36 0.29 2.27
CA LEU A 41 11.73 0.31 2.77
C LEU A 41 12.16 -1.08 3.23
N ALA A 42 11.33 -1.77 4.02
CA ALA A 42 11.59 -3.13 4.47
C ALA A 42 11.76 -4.10 3.29
N HIS A 43 10.92 -3.98 2.25
CA HIS A 43 11.06 -4.77 1.02
C HIS A 43 12.39 -4.50 0.31
N ALA A 44 12.79 -3.22 0.17
CA ALA A 44 14.07 -2.86 -0.43
C ALA A 44 15.27 -3.38 0.39
N GLU A 45 15.11 -3.55 1.71
CA GLU A 45 16.06 -4.18 2.61
C GLU A 45 15.98 -5.72 2.64
N LYS A 46 15.15 -6.33 1.78
CA LYS A 46 14.90 -7.79 1.69
C LYS A 46 14.26 -8.40 2.94
N LYS A 47 13.54 -7.59 3.72
CA LYS A 47 12.77 -8.01 4.90
C LYS A 47 11.30 -8.19 4.52
N ASP A 48 11.02 -9.15 3.66
CA ASP A 48 9.72 -9.26 2.97
C ASP A 48 8.55 -9.59 3.91
N ASP A 49 8.79 -10.34 4.98
CA ASP A 49 7.77 -10.63 6.00
C ASP A 49 7.33 -9.36 6.75
N ASP A 50 8.30 -8.53 7.14
CA ASP A 50 8.02 -7.23 7.75
C ASP A 50 7.34 -6.27 6.78
N ALA A 51 7.80 -6.26 5.52
CA ALA A 51 7.20 -5.46 4.47
C ALA A 51 5.71 -5.78 4.29
N LEU A 52 5.37 -7.06 4.20
CA LEU A 52 4.00 -7.52 4.07
C LEU A 52 3.15 -7.22 5.29
N ARG A 53 3.70 -7.36 6.51
CA ARG A 53 3.00 -7.01 7.74
C ARG A 53 2.65 -5.52 7.76
N LEU A 54 3.62 -4.65 7.50
CA LEU A 54 3.45 -3.20 7.48
C LEU A 54 2.48 -2.75 6.37
N ALA A 55 2.56 -3.33 5.17
CA ALA A 55 1.66 -3.01 4.07
C ALA A 55 0.20 -3.40 4.36
N ARG A 56 -0.02 -4.54 5.03
CA ARG A 56 -1.36 -4.94 5.49
C ARG A 56 -1.89 -4.00 6.55
N GLU A 57 -1.06 -3.63 7.52
CA GLU A 57 -1.42 -2.69 8.57
C GLU A 57 -1.85 -1.33 7.97
N ALA A 58 -1.09 -0.81 7.00
CA ALA A 58 -1.45 0.40 6.27
C ALA A 58 -2.81 0.25 5.56
N SER A 59 -3.03 -0.85 4.85
CA SER A 59 -4.28 -1.11 4.13
C SER A 59 -5.49 -1.27 5.06
N ASP A 60 -5.30 -1.88 6.23
CA ASP A 60 -6.37 -2.11 7.20
C ASP A 60 -6.68 -0.83 7.98
N LEU A 61 -5.68 0.01 8.25
CA LEU A 61 -5.90 1.32 8.83
C LEU A 61 -6.66 2.22 7.84
N GLU A 62 -6.22 2.30 6.59
CA GLU A 62 -6.90 3.08 5.55
C GLU A 62 -8.37 2.69 5.39
N ALA A 63 -8.66 1.38 5.32
CA ALA A 63 -10.04 0.87 5.21
C ALA A 63 -10.92 1.22 6.42
N ARG A 64 -10.33 1.46 7.59
CA ARG A 64 -11.06 1.87 8.81
C ARG A 64 -11.23 3.39 8.89
N THR A 65 -10.39 4.17 8.21
CA THR A 65 -10.43 5.65 8.23
C THR A 65 -11.49 6.28 7.31
N ASP A 66 -12.29 5.46 6.63
CA ASP A 66 -13.13 5.86 5.49
C ASP A 66 -14.59 6.26 5.86
N LYS A 67 -14.77 7.20 6.79
CA LYS A 67 -16.11 7.70 7.17
C LYS A 67 -16.27 9.22 7.19
N HIS A 68 -15.34 10.00 6.62
CA HIS A 68 -15.52 11.46 6.55
C HIS A 68 -16.05 11.93 5.17
N PRO A 69 -17.23 12.57 5.09
CA PRO A 69 -17.93 12.86 3.82
C PRO A 69 -17.26 13.86 2.86
N VAL A 70 -16.09 14.41 3.18
CA VAL A 70 -15.53 15.59 2.49
C VAL A 70 -14.05 15.44 2.13
N THR A 71 -13.46 14.27 2.34
CA THR A 71 -12.04 14.09 2.01
C THR A 71 -11.90 13.49 0.61
N PRO A 72 -11.09 14.10 -0.29
CA PRO A 72 -10.71 13.45 -1.54
C PRO A 72 -10.11 12.06 -1.25
N GLY A 73 -10.49 11.05 -2.03
CA GLY A 73 -9.95 9.70 -1.86
C GLY A 73 -8.42 9.67 -1.95
N ALA A 74 -7.79 8.69 -1.30
CA ALA A 74 -6.33 8.56 -1.25
C ALA A 74 -5.69 8.63 -2.66
N ILE A 75 -4.62 9.44 -2.79
CA ILE A 75 -3.90 9.61 -4.06
C ILE A 75 -3.31 8.26 -4.50
N VAL A 76 -2.75 7.48 -3.57
CA VAL A 76 -2.34 6.09 -3.77
C VAL A 76 -2.81 5.26 -2.57
N PRO A 77 -3.88 4.46 -2.71
CA PRO A 77 -4.38 3.60 -1.66
C PRO A 77 -3.32 2.63 -1.17
N ALA A 78 -3.25 2.45 0.14
CA ALA A 78 -2.37 1.46 0.77
C ALA A 78 -2.64 0.05 0.24
N ARG A 79 -3.89 -0.24 -0.15
CA ARG A 79 -4.25 -1.53 -0.76
C ARG A 79 -3.64 -1.75 -2.15
N GLU A 80 -3.49 -0.69 -2.95
CA GLU A 80 -2.80 -0.79 -4.25
C GLU A 80 -1.30 -1.04 -4.05
N LEU A 81 -0.68 -0.36 -3.07
CA LEU A 81 0.72 -0.58 -2.69
C LEU A 81 0.96 -2.02 -2.20
N LEU A 82 0.05 -2.58 -1.41
CA LEU A 82 0.12 -3.99 -1.00
C LEU A 82 0.00 -4.93 -2.21
N ALA A 83 -0.92 -4.67 -3.14
CA ALA A 83 -1.07 -5.49 -4.35
C ALA A 83 0.18 -5.45 -5.24
N GLU A 84 0.81 -4.28 -5.41
CA GLU A 84 2.09 -4.13 -6.11
C GLU A 84 3.20 -4.97 -5.45
N MET A 85 3.34 -4.88 -4.12
CA MET A 85 4.34 -5.64 -3.38
C MET A 85 4.11 -7.15 -3.52
N LEU A 86 2.85 -7.60 -3.44
CA LEU A 86 2.49 -9.00 -3.66
C LEU A 86 2.85 -9.46 -5.07
N LEU A 87 2.74 -8.60 -6.10
CA LEU A 87 3.22 -8.92 -7.44
C LEU A 87 4.76 -9.00 -7.51
N GLU A 88 5.49 -8.09 -6.88
CA GLU A 88 6.97 -8.11 -6.80
C GLU A 88 7.47 -9.40 -6.11
N LEU A 89 6.76 -9.85 -5.06
CA LEU A 89 7.05 -11.09 -4.33
C LEU A 89 6.52 -12.36 -5.01
N GLY A 90 5.96 -12.26 -6.21
CA GLY A 90 5.46 -13.41 -6.94
C GLY A 90 4.27 -14.08 -6.27
N ARG A 91 3.38 -13.32 -5.61
CA ARG A 91 2.12 -13.75 -5.00
C ARG A 91 0.90 -13.18 -5.75
N PRO A 92 0.70 -13.51 -7.04
CA PRO A 92 -0.28 -12.84 -7.88
C PRO A 92 -1.74 -13.15 -7.50
N ALA A 93 -2.03 -14.31 -6.90
CA ALA A 93 -3.37 -14.62 -6.40
C ALA A 93 -3.79 -13.70 -5.23
N ASP A 94 -2.85 -13.44 -4.32
CA ASP A 94 -3.07 -12.52 -3.20
C ASP A 94 -3.20 -11.07 -3.69
N ALA A 95 -2.36 -10.66 -4.67
CA ALA A 95 -2.47 -9.35 -5.29
C ALA A 95 -3.84 -9.14 -5.96
N LEU A 96 -4.36 -10.17 -6.64
CA LEU A 96 -5.69 -10.14 -7.24
C LEU A 96 -6.80 -9.98 -6.19
N ALA A 97 -6.65 -10.59 -5.01
CA ALA A 97 -7.63 -10.41 -3.94
C ALA A 97 -7.64 -8.96 -3.41
N GLU A 98 -6.48 -8.37 -3.19
CA GLU A 98 -6.37 -7.00 -2.68
C GLU A 98 -6.88 -5.96 -3.69
N VAL A 99 -6.54 -6.11 -4.96
CA VAL A 99 -7.01 -5.18 -5.99
C VAL A 99 -8.52 -5.27 -6.23
N ASN A 100 -9.12 -6.45 -6.12
CA ASN A 100 -10.57 -6.61 -6.21
C ASN A 100 -11.31 -5.93 -5.04
N ARG A 101 -10.72 -5.95 -3.83
CA ARG A 101 -11.25 -5.18 -2.70
C ARG A 101 -11.16 -3.67 -2.96
N ALA A 102 -10.06 -3.18 -3.52
CA ALA A 102 -9.92 -1.76 -3.87
C ALA A 102 -10.95 -1.33 -4.93
N LEU A 103 -11.21 -2.17 -5.94
CA LEU A 103 -12.21 -1.92 -6.96
C LEU A 103 -13.65 -2.01 -6.46
N THR A 104 -13.89 -2.59 -5.28
CA THR A 104 -15.23 -2.60 -4.68
C THR A 104 -15.63 -1.20 -4.21
N THR A 105 -14.67 -0.43 -3.67
CA THR A 105 -14.90 0.95 -3.21
C THR A 105 -14.63 1.99 -4.29
N ALA A 106 -13.69 1.71 -5.20
CA ALA A 106 -13.30 2.62 -6.28
C ALA A 106 -13.25 1.89 -7.65
N PRO A 107 -14.40 1.55 -8.26
CA PRO A 107 -14.48 0.64 -9.41
C PRO A 107 -13.78 1.13 -10.68
N ASN A 108 -13.64 2.45 -10.85
CA ASN A 108 -13.05 3.05 -12.06
C ASN A 108 -11.61 3.52 -11.85
N ARG A 109 -10.93 3.02 -10.82
CA ARG A 109 -9.57 3.45 -10.49
C ARG A 109 -8.56 2.79 -11.42
N HIS A 110 -7.89 3.61 -12.22
CA HIS A 110 -7.01 3.15 -13.29
C HIS A 110 -5.89 2.21 -12.80
N ASN A 111 -5.18 2.59 -11.72
CA ASN A 111 -4.08 1.78 -11.20
C ASN A 111 -4.55 0.40 -10.72
N ALA A 112 -5.63 0.33 -9.95
CA ALA A 112 -6.24 -0.94 -9.57
C ALA A 112 -6.67 -1.80 -10.78
N LEU A 113 -7.27 -1.21 -11.82
CA LEU A 113 -7.62 -1.96 -13.03
C LEU A 113 -6.38 -2.53 -13.73
N TRP A 114 -5.29 -1.77 -13.79
CA TRP A 114 -4.03 -2.22 -14.36
C TRP A 114 -3.37 -3.34 -13.53
N LEU A 115 -3.32 -3.20 -12.21
CA LEU A 115 -2.81 -4.23 -11.28
C LEU A 115 -3.62 -5.53 -11.37
N ARG A 116 -4.95 -5.43 -11.50
CA ARG A 116 -5.82 -6.59 -11.71
C ARG A 116 -5.44 -7.36 -12.97
N THR A 117 -5.28 -6.68 -14.09
CA THR A 117 -4.88 -7.30 -15.37
C THR A 117 -3.53 -8.00 -15.22
N GLN A 118 -2.54 -7.34 -14.60
CA GLN A 118 -1.25 -7.97 -14.35
C GLN A 118 -1.34 -9.22 -13.47
N ALA A 119 -2.09 -9.14 -12.37
CA ALA A 119 -2.29 -10.25 -11.46
C ALA A 119 -2.95 -11.44 -12.17
N GLN A 120 -4.00 -11.19 -12.96
CA GLN A 120 -4.69 -12.21 -13.75
C GLN A 120 -3.74 -12.90 -14.74
N THR A 121 -2.95 -12.12 -15.49
CA THR A 121 -1.96 -12.68 -16.43
C THR A 121 -0.95 -13.58 -15.72
N ARG A 122 -0.42 -13.16 -14.55
CA ARG A 122 0.57 -13.94 -13.79
C ARG A 122 -0.03 -15.17 -13.10
N VAL A 123 -1.31 -15.13 -12.72
CA VAL A 123 -2.03 -16.31 -12.24
C VAL A 123 -2.20 -17.32 -13.38
N ALA A 124 -2.66 -16.86 -14.55
CA ALA A 124 -2.89 -17.72 -15.72
C ALA A 124 -1.58 -18.37 -16.22
N SER A 125 -0.46 -17.65 -16.22
CA SER A 125 0.85 -18.18 -16.63
C SER A 125 1.45 -19.20 -15.65
N ARG A 126 0.82 -19.42 -14.49
CA ARG A 126 1.27 -20.37 -13.46
C ARG A 126 0.33 -21.58 -13.31
N ALA A 127 -0.75 -21.62 -14.09
CA ALA A 127 -1.58 -22.81 -14.16
C ALA A 127 -0.83 -23.92 -14.91
N PRO A 128 -0.90 -25.18 -14.43
CA PRO A 128 -0.18 -26.33 -15.00
C PRO A 128 -0.63 -26.71 -16.42
#